data_AF-A0A6H0CWT8-F1
#
_entry.id   AF-A0A6H0CWT8-F1
#
_cell.length_a   1.000
_cell.length_b   1.000
_cell.length_c   1.000
_cell.angle_alpha   90.00
_cell.angle_beta   90.00
_cell.angle_gamma   90.00
#
_symmetry.space_group_name_H-M   'P 1'
#
loop_
_entity.id
_entity.type
_entity.pdbx_description
1 polymer ?
#
loop_
_entity_poly.entity_id
_entity_poly.type
_entity_poly.pdbx_seq_one_letter_code
_entity_poly.pdbx_strand_id
1 'polypeptide(L)'
;MNEYGTRSGAAPVEERLRAALAARAHAVGPADLRPLSPPAAPVRSRRTRVRRVVVAGMTLAAVAALVFLTLALVTTRDGHPAPTPPARSPHPRTATPSPAPSPATPSPAPSTPTPRAARP
;
A
#
# COMPACT_ATOMS: atom_id res chain seq x y z
N MET A 1 75.73 -6.83 -28.78
CA MET A 1 76.47 -6.58 -27.53
C MET A 1 76.56 -5.07 -27.44
N ASN A 2 75.64 -4.44 -26.71
CA ASN A 2 75.36 -3.01 -26.86
C ASN A 2 75.88 -2.24 -25.64
N GLU A 3 76.80 -1.34 -25.95
CA GLU A 3 77.56 -0.45 -25.09
C GLU A 3 76.64 0.45 -24.22
N TYR A 4 76.56 0.15 -22.92
CA TYR A 4 76.02 1.08 -21.91
C TYR A 4 77.15 1.98 -21.38
N GLY A 5 77.84 2.71 -22.25
CA GLY A 5 78.99 3.54 -21.92
C GLY A 5 78.70 4.94 -21.35
N THR A 6 77.44 5.36 -21.21
CA THR A 6 77.11 6.79 -20.96
C THR A 6 76.39 7.11 -19.64
N ARG A 7 76.22 6.16 -18.71
CA ARG A 7 75.45 6.41 -17.47
C ARG A 7 76.26 6.91 -16.26
N SER A 8 77.58 6.91 -16.29
CA SER A 8 78.37 7.24 -15.09
C SER A 8 78.42 8.74 -14.75
N GLY A 9 78.21 9.63 -15.73
CA GLY A 9 78.20 11.09 -15.52
C GLY A 9 76.80 11.69 -15.27
N ALA A 10 75.74 10.98 -15.66
CA ALA A 10 74.36 11.39 -15.46
C ALA A 10 73.86 11.10 -14.02
N ALA A 11 74.38 10.06 -13.39
CA ALA A 11 74.02 9.64 -12.04
C ALA A 11 74.13 10.74 -10.95
N PRO A 12 75.21 11.55 -10.86
CA PRO A 12 75.31 12.59 -9.83
C PRO A 12 74.35 13.75 -10.05
N VAL A 13 74.04 14.10 -11.31
CA VAL A 13 73.07 15.16 -11.64
C VAL A 13 71.65 14.67 -11.37
N GLU A 14 71.32 13.45 -11.76
CA GLU A 14 70.04 12.83 -11.45
C GLU A 14 69.81 12.72 -9.95
N GLU A 15 70.82 12.34 -9.17
CA GLU A 15 70.69 12.25 -7.72
C GLU A 15 70.46 13.63 -7.08
N ARG A 16 71.15 14.67 -7.57
CA ARG A 16 70.89 16.06 -7.14
C ARG A 16 69.50 16.52 -7.53
N LEU A 17 69.02 16.16 -8.72
CA LEU A 17 67.68 16.52 -9.18
C LEU A 17 66.61 15.80 -8.34
N ARG A 18 66.82 14.52 -8.05
CA ARG A 18 65.96 13.69 -7.20
C ARG A 18 65.92 14.25 -5.78
N ALA A 19 67.07 14.61 -5.22
CA ALA A 19 67.16 15.24 -3.90
C ALA A 19 66.48 16.61 -3.85
N ALA A 20 66.68 17.45 -4.88
CA ALA A 20 66.04 18.75 -4.98
C ALA A 20 64.51 18.63 -5.12
N LEU A 21 64.03 17.67 -5.91
CA LEU A 21 62.60 17.41 -6.07
C LEU A 21 61.98 16.88 -4.76
N ALA A 22 62.67 15.97 -4.07
CA ALA A 22 62.24 15.46 -2.76
C ALA A 22 62.19 16.59 -1.73
N ALA A 23 63.22 17.44 -1.66
CA ALA A 23 63.24 18.61 -0.79
C ALA A 23 62.08 19.56 -1.11
N ARG A 24 61.75 19.77 -2.40
CA ARG A 24 60.62 20.60 -2.80
C ARG A 24 59.29 19.98 -2.39
N ALA A 25 59.13 18.67 -2.50
CA ALA A 25 57.92 17.96 -2.06
C ALA A 25 57.70 18.07 -0.54
N HIS A 26 58.78 17.97 0.25
CA HIS A 26 58.72 18.17 1.70
C HIS A 26 58.50 19.62 2.13
N ALA A 27 58.86 20.58 1.27
CA ALA A 27 58.64 22.00 1.52
C ALA A 27 57.21 22.47 1.23
N VAL A 28 56.38 21.66 0.55
CA VAL A 28 54.96 21.98 0.31
C VAL A 28 54.15 21.66 1.56
N GLY A 29 53.65 22.70 2.23
CA GLY A 29 52.82 22.55 3.41
C GLY A 29 51.35 22.33 3.09
N PRO A 30 50.53 21.92 4.08
CA PRO A 30 49.08 21.78 3.93
C PRO A 30 48.37 23.10 3.58
N ALA A 31 49.02 24.25 3.80
CA ALA A 31 48.53 25.57 3.38
C ALA A 31 48.82 25.88 1.90
N ASP A 32 49.88 25.29 1.33
CA ASP A 32 50.23 25.39 -0.09
C ASP A 32 49.42 24.44 -0.95
N LEU A 33 48.94 23.35 -0.35
CA LEU A 33 47.85 22.58 -0.90
C LEU A 33 46.62 23.48 -0.92
N ARG A 34 46.22 23.94 -2.11
CA ARG A 34 44.89 24.52 -2.28
C ARG A 34 43.91 23.54 -1.65
N PRO A 35 43.07 23.96 -0.70
CA PRO A 35 42.02 23.10 -0.19
C PRO A 35 41.24 22.60 -1.41
N LEU A 36 41.42 21.32 -1.73
CA LEU A 36 40.48 20.58 -2.56
C LEU A 36 39.22 20.65 -1.74
N SER A 37 38.40 21.67 -2.04
CA SER A 37 37.10 21.84 -1.40
C SER A 37 36.41 20.50 -1.59
N PRO A 38 36.20 19.71 -0.51
CA PRO A 38 35.46 18.47 -0.65
C PRO A 38 34.14 18.90 -1.30
N PRO A 39 33.67 18.20 -2.36
CA PRO A 39 32.50 18.64 -3.11
C PRO A 39 31.40 18.95 -2.10
N ALA A 40 31.18 20.24 -1.90
CA ALA A 40 30.26 20.68 -0.88
C ALA A 40 28.92 20.05 -1.28
N ALA A 41 28.29 19.35 -0.35
CA ALA A 41 26.96 18.82 -0.58
C ALA A 41 25.93 19.77 0.06
N PRO A 42 25.61 20.94 -0.55
CA PRO A 42 24.69 21.90 0.06
C PRO A 42 23.21 21.56 -0.19
N VAL A 43 22.83 20.29 -0.29
CA VAL A 43 21.46 19.92 -0.74
C VAL A 43 20.60 19.25 0.35
N ARG A 44 21.18 18.83 1.49
CA ARG A 44 20.40 18.10 2.51
C ARG A 44 19.60 18.99 3.48
N SER A 45 19.89 20.30 3.59
CA SER A 45 19.22 21.14 4.60
C SER A 45 17.79 21.53 4.24
N ARG A 46 17.48 21.77 2.96
CA ARG A 46 16.14 22.21 2.53
C ARG A 46 15.13 21.06 2.53
N ARG A 47 15.55 19.87 2.06
CA ARG A 47 14.68 18.67 2.04
C ARG A 47 14.31 18.19 3.45
N THR A 48 15.22 18.31 4.42
CA THR A 48 14.95 17.92 5.81
C THR A 48 13.98 18.87 6.51
N ARG A 49 14.04 20.18 6.25
CA ARG A 49 13.07 21.15 6.80
C ARG A 49 11.66 20.91 6.27
N VAL A 50 11.49 20.72 4.96
CA VAL A 50 10.17 20.43 4.36
C VAL A 50 9.58 19.14 4.95
N ARG A 51 10.39 18.08 5.05
CA ARG A 51 9.93 16.81 5.64
C ARG A 51 9.51 16.97 7.11
N ARG A 52 10.22 17.77 7.90
CA ARG A 52 9.83 18.04 9.30
C ARG A 52 8.51 18.80 9.40
N VAL A 53 8.28 19.80 8.55
CA VAL A 53 7.01 20.55 8.53
C VAL A 53 5.85 19.64 8.12
N VAL A 54 6.04 18.80 7.11
CA VAL A 54 5.01 17.84 6.68
C VAL A 54 4.70 16.83 7.79
N VAL A 55 5.72 16.28 8.45
CA VAL A 55 5.53 15.34 9.57
C VAL A 55 4.83 16.02 10.73
N ALA A 56 5.25 17.24 11.12
CA ALA A 56 4.61 17.99 12.20
C ALA A 56 3.14 18.31 11.87
N GLY A 57 2.85 18.69 10.62
CA GLY A 57 1.48 18.91 10.15
C GLY A 57 0.63 17.64 10.21
N MET A 58 1.17 16.50 9.74
CA MET A 58 0.48 15.21 9.81
C MET A 58 0.21 14.76 11.25
N THR A 59 1.17 14.96 12.16
CA THR A 59 0.97 14.64 13.58
C THR A 59 -0.12 15.51 14.20
N LEU A 60 -0.15 16.80 13.88
CA LEU A 60 -1.17 17.71 14.38
C LEU A 60 -2.56 17.36 13.85
N ALA A 61 -2.66 17.05 12.55
CA ALA A 61 -3.90 16.62 11.91
C ALA A 61 -4.43 15.30 12.51
N ALA A 62 -3.54 14.34 12.77
CA ALA A 62 -3.91 13.07 13.39
C ALA A 62 -4.46 13.25 14.81
N VAL A 63 -3.84 14.12 15.62
CA VAL A 63 -4.34 14.45 16.97
C VAL A 63 -5.70 15.11 16.89
N ALA A 64 -5.89 16.09 15.99
CA ALA A 64 -7.18 16.76 15.80
C ALA A 64 -8.28 15.78 15.37
N ALA A 65 -7.98 14.87 14.44
CA ALA A 65 -8.92 13.83 14.01
C ALA A 65 -9.28 12.87 15.15
N LEU A 66 -8.32 12.48 15.99
CA LEU A 66 -8.57 11.63 17.15
C LEU A 66 -9.49 12.33 18.16
N VAL A 67 -9.21 13.59 18.49
CA VAL A 67 -10.06 14.39 19.39
C VAL A 67 -11.48 14.52 18.83
N PHE A 68 -11.60 14.87 17.55
CA PHE A 68 -12.90 14.97 16.88
C PHE A 68 -13.67 13.65 16.91
N LEU A 69 -13.00 12.53 16.59
CA LEU A 69 -13.60 11.20 16.63
C LEU A 69 -14.04 10.82 18.05
N THR A 70 -13.22 11.10 19.06
CA THR A 70 -13.61 10.83 20.46
C THR A 70 -14.81 11.68 20.88
N LEU A 71 -14.83 12.96 20.53
CA LEU A 71 -15.95 13.85 20.85
C LEU A 71 -17.22 13.40 20.12
N ALA A 72 -17.12 13.10 18.83
CA ALA A 72 -18.23 12.58 18.02
C ALA A 72 -18.77 11.26 18.59
N LEU A 73 -17.89 10.36 19.04
CA LEU A 73 -18.31 9.10 19.63
C LEU A 73 -19.01 9.29 20.98
N VAL A 74 -18.55 10.23 21.82
CA VAL A 74 -19.22 10.58 23.07
C VAL A 74 -20.60 11.19 22.78
N THR A 75 -20.68 12.20 21.91
CA THR A 75 -21.95 12.87 21.61
C THR A 75 -22.97 11.96 20.90
N THR A 76 -22.51 11.01 20.08
CA THR A 76 -23.40 10.06 19.40
C THR A 76 -23.94 9.00 20.37
N ARG A 77 -23.20 8.65 21.43
CA ARG A 77 -23.68 7.70 22.46
C ARG A 77 -24.83 8.26 23.29
N ASP A 78 -24.86 9.56 23.52
CA ASP A 78 -25.94 10.23 24.26
C ASP A 78 -27.24 10.39 23.44
N GLY A 79 -27.21 10.08 22.14
CA GLY A 79 -28.28 10.40 21.19
C GLY A 79 -28.86 9.22 20.42
N HIS A 80 -28.66 7.96 20.82
CA HIS A 80 -29.30 6.85 20.12
C HIS A 80 -30.75 6.66 20.61
N PRO A 81 -31.79 7.08 19.84
CA PRO A 81 -33.15 6.65 20.15
C PRO A 81 -33.15 5.12 20.06
N ALA A 82 -33.57 4.48 21.15
CA ALA A 82 -33.71 3.03 21.19
C ALA A 82 -34.49 2.56 19.94
N PRO A 83 -34.05 1.49 19.25
CA PRO A 83 -34.75 1.00 18.08
C PRO A 83 -36.20 0.72 18.45
N THR A 84 -37.12 1.40 17.75
CA THR A 84 -38.56 1.24 17.96
C THR A 84 -38.88 -0.25 17.82
N PRO A 85 -39.51 -0.90 18.82
CA PRO A 85 -39.81 -2.31 18.73
C PRO A 85 -40.66 -2.55 17.48
N PRO A 86 -40.37 -3.60 16.69
CA PRO A 86 -41.13 -3.89 15.49
C PRO A 86 -42.60 -4.05 15.86
N ALA A 87 -43.49 -3.36 15.13
CA ALA A 87 -44.92 -3.47 15.33
C ALA A 87 -45.33 -4.95 15.26
N ARG A 88 -45.92 -5.47 16.35
CA ARG A 88 -46.50 -6.82 16.34
C ARG A 88 -47.58 -6.86 15.28
N SER A 89 -47.33 -7.62 14.21
CA SER A 89 -48.38 -7.97 13.25
C SER A 89 -49.53 -8.65 13.99
N PRO A 90 -50.80 -8.29 13.73
CA PRO A 90 -51.93 -9.02 14.26
C PRO A 90 -51.84 -10.46 13.78
N HIS A 91 -51.71 -11.39 14.73
CA HIS A 91 -51.66 -12.82 14.45
C HIS A 91 -52.96 -13.22 13.73
N PRO A 92 -52.92 -13.79 12.50
CA PRO A 92 -54.12 -14.31 11.88
C PRO A 92 -54.60 -15.51 12.70
N ARG A 93 -55.81 -15.40 13.24
CA ARG A 93 -56.50 -16.54 13.86
C ARG A 93 -56.66 -17.62 12.80
N THR A 94 -56.08 -18.79 13.05
CA THR A 94 -56.39 -20.01 12.31
C THR A 94 -57.86 -20.36 12.54
N ALA A 95 -58.72 -19.94 11.61
CA ALA A 95 -60.07 -20.48 11.51
C ALA A 95 -59.98 -21.85 10.84
N THR A 96 -60.37 -22.89 11.57
CA THR A 96 -60.59 -24.25 11.07
C THR A 96 -61.45 -24.22 9.81
N PRO A 97 -61.00 -24.80 8.67
CA PRO A 97 -61.86 -24.90 7.50
C PRO A 97 -63.00 -25.90 7.77
N SER A 98 -64.23 -25.42 7.56
CA SER A 98 -65.46 -26.21 7.56
C SER A 98 -65.46 -27.18 6.35
N PRO A 99 -65.83 -28.46 6.51
CA PRO A 99 -65.83 -29.41 5.39
C PRO A 99 -66.96 -29.09 4.40
N ALA A 100 -66.58 -28.86 3.14
CA ALA A 100 -67.51 -28.69 2.02
C ALA A 100 -68.00 -30.06 1.49
N PRO A 101 -69.28 -30.18 1.06
CA PRO A 101 -69.83 -31.44 0.57
C PRO A 101 -69.26 -31.84 -0.80
N SER A 102 -68.97 -33.13 -0.97
CA SER A 102 -68.39 -33.72 -2.20
C SER A 102 -69.37 -33.69 -3.38
N PRO A 103 -68.93 -33.29 -4.58
CA PRO A 103 -69.74 -33.42 -5.79
C PRO A 103 -69.72 -34.86 -6.33
N ALA A 104 -70.92 -35.33 -6.73
CA ALA A 104 -71.18 -36.66 -7.26
C ALA A 104 -70.50 -36.92 -8.63
N THR A 105 -70.01 -38.14 -8.80
CA THR A 105 -69.33 -38.66 -9.99
C THR A 105 -70.30 -38.90 -11.16
N PRO A 106 -70.02 -38.44 -12.39
CA PRO A 106 -70.81 -38.81 -13.55
C PRO A 106 -70.47 -40.23 -14.05
N SER A 107 -71.51 -41.01 -14.30
CA SER A 107 -71.49 -42.40 -14.78
C SER A 107 -70.98 -42.53 -16.23
N PRO A 108 -70.16 -43.53 -16.57
CA PRO A 108 -69.65 -43.73 -17.93
C PRO A 108 -70.70 -44.36 -18.86
N ALA A 109 -70.86 -43.78 -20.05
CA ALA A 109 -71.69 -44.32 -21.13
C ALA A 109 -71.05 -45.59 -21.75
N PRO A 110 -71.84 -46.58 -22.19
CA PRO A 110 -71.34 -47.83 -22.76
C PRO A 110 -70.88 -47.65 -24.22
N SER A 111 -69.62 -48.03 -24.51
CA SER A 111 -69.10 -48.17 -25.87
C SER A 111 -69.45 -49.54 -26.44
N THR A 112 -70.28 -49.56 -27.49
CA THR A 112 -70.58 -50.73 -28.33
C THR A 112 -69.33 -51.25 -29.05
N PRO A 113 -69.03 -52.57 -28.99
CA PRO A 113 -67.97 -53.17 -29.80
C PRO A 113 -68.45 -53.52 -31.21
N THR A 114 -67.80 -52.95 -32.24
CA THR A 114 -67.98 -53.31 -33.65
C THR A 114 -67.22 -54.61 -33.97
N PRO A 115 -67.82 -55.59 -34.69
CA PRO A 115 -67.24 -56.92 -34.87
C PRO A 115 -66.13 -56.95 -35.94
N ARG A 116 -65.00 -57.59 -35.61
CA ARG A 116 -63.96 -57.94 -36.59
C ARG A 116 -63.96 -59.44 -36.84
N ALA A 117 -64.37 -59.83 -38.04
CA ALA A 117 -64.40 -61.20 -38.54
C ALA A 117 -62.99 -61.71 -38.92
N ALA A 118 -62.74 -63.01 -38.69
CA ALA A 118 -61.96 -63.94 -39.54
C ALA A 118 -61.85 -65.31 -38.82
N ARG A 119 -62.49 -66.39 -39.32
CA ARG A 119 -61.93 -67.40 -40.29
C ARG A 119 -61.31 -68.60 -39.53
N PRO A 120 -61.25 -69.86 -40.03
CA PRO A 120 -61.70 -70.48 -41.28
C PRO A 120 -62.99 -71.32 -41.20
#